data_AF-A0A847ELS2-F1
#
_entry.id   AF-A0A847ELS2-F1
#
_cell.length_a   1.000
_cell.length_b   1.000
_cell.length_c   1.000
_cell.angle_alpha   90.00
_cell.angle_beta   90.00
_cell.angle_gamma   90.00
#
_symmetry.space_group_name_H-M   'P 1'
#
loop_
_entity.id
_entity.type
_entity.pdbx_description
1 polymer ?
#
loop_
_entity_poly.entity_id
_entity_poly.type
_entity_poly.pdbx_seq_one_letter_code
_entity_poly.pdbx_strand_id
1 'polypeptide(L)'
;MTNTITPTGSWAPPAAPVPAAPVPLEPAPGTPYQHVFREPGRRWWRPFASFGVFAAVYLGISIAMGLVLGLVVVAGLSAAPDPEALVTGVGLSGWTSVGALLAMNLALAALIPSVLIANQVAHRRPAGYTHSVTGRFRFGWFGIVTAVLTPIWLLYVVIAWFLEPVPLFTHVESLGVTAALIAVCLLTTPLQAAGEEYFFRGWLVQNIGVAIPRPVVALVVPTVVSAGLFALAHGSFDPWIIVSLAAMA
;
A
#
# COMPACT_ATOMS: atom_id res chain seq x y z
N MET A 1 -87.74 4.18 2.28
CA MET A 1 -86.54 4.83 1.72
C MET A 1 -85.34 4.07 2.24
N THR A 2 -84.75 3.22 1.41
CA THR A 2 -83.64 2.34 1.78
C THR A 2 -82.35 2.97 1.28
N ASN A 3 -81.50 3.47 2.18
CA ASN A 3 -80.21 4.05 1.82
C ASN A 3 -79.19 2.92 1.62
N THR A 4 -78.82 2.68 0.36
CA THR A 4 -77.69 1.83 -0.02
C THR A 4 -76.40 2.63 0.15
N ILE A 5 -75.56 2.23 1.11
CA ILE A 5 -74.20 2.75 1.25
C ILE A 5 -73.30 1.92 0.32
N THR A 6 -72.76 2.53 -0.73
CA THR A 6 -71.71 1.94 -1.56
C THR A 6 -70.35 2.17 -0.89
N PRO A 7 -69.57 1.12 -0.57
CA PRO A 7 -68.21 1.29 -0.08
C PRO A 7 -67.28 1.65 -1.25
N THR A 8 -66.74 2.87 -1.26
CA THR A 8 -65.80 3.36 -2.29
C THR A 8 -64.32 3.14 -1.95
N GLY A 9 -64.02 2.24 -1.00
CA GLY A 9 -62.63 1.95 -0.63
C GLY A 9 -61.97 0.95 -1.58
N SER A 10 -61.38 1.40 -2.68
CA SER A 10 -60.45 0.56 -3.44
C SER A 10 -59.18 0.39 -2.61
N TRP A 11 -58.98 -0.78 -2.00
CA TRP A 11 -57.71 -1.15 -1.40
C TRP A 11 -56.65 -1.22 -2.49
N ALA A 12 -55.70 -0.28 -2.50
CA ALA A 12 -54.52 -0.34 -3.34
C ALA A 12 -53.42 -1.14 -2.59
N PRO A 13 -52.84 -2.19 -3.18
CA PRO A 13 -51.73 -2.89 -2.55
C PRO A 13 -50.56 -1.92 -2.31
N PRO A 14 -49.84 -2.04 -1.18
CA PRO A 14 -48.68 -1.22 -0.91
C PRO A 14 -47.69 -1.37 -2.07
N ALA A 15 -47.22 -0.23 -2.60
CA ALA A 15 -46.27 -0.21 -3.70
C ALA A 15 -45.08 -1.13 -3.37
N ALA A 16 -44.75 -2.02 -4.31
CA ALA A 16 -43.60 -2.91 -4.14
C ALA A 16 -42.36 -2.07 -3.82
N PRO A 17 -41.49 -2.50 -2.88
CA PRO A 17 -40.27 -1.77 -2.57
C PRO A 17 -39.48 -1.54 -3.85
N VAL A 18 -39.28 -0.28 -4.23
CA VAL A 18 -38.44 0.05 -5.38
C VAL A 18 -37.04 -0.48 -5.06
N PRO A 19 -36.45 -1.34 -5.91
CA PRO A 19 -35.08 -1.80 -5.70
C PRO A 19 -34.16 -0.60 -5.54
N ALA A 20 -33.35 -0.59 -4.47
CA ALA A 20 -32.40 0.49 -4.25
C ALA A 20 -31.57 0.67 -5.53
N ALA A 21 -31.51 1.90 -6.05
CA ALA A 21 -30.75 2.21 -7.25
C ALA A 21 -29.31 1.70 -7.09
N PRO A 22 -28.72 1.07 -8.12
CA PRO A 22 -27.33 0.63 -8.07
C PRO A 22 -26.43 1.80 -7.69
N VAL A 23 -25.51 1.59 -6.74
CA VAL A 23 -24.50 2.59 -6.39
C VAL A 23 -23.70 2.90 -7.65
N PRO A 24 -23.58 4.18 -8.09
CA PRO A 24 -22.80 4.53 -9.26
C PRO A 24 -21.36 4.01 -9.13
N LEU A 25 -20.91 3.24 -10.12
CA LEU A 25 -19.56 2.66 -10.13
C LEU A 25 -18.47 3.72 -10.19
N GLU A 26 -18.78 4.87 -10.78
CA GLU A 26 -17.88 6.02 -10.88
C GLU A 26 -18.13 7.05 -9.78
N PRO A 27 -17.09 7.64 -9.17
CA PRO A 27 -17.23 8.77 -8.26
C PRO A 27 -17.83 9.98 -8.98
N ALA A 28 -18.58 10.80 -8.25
CA ALA A 28 -19.10 12.05 -8.79
C ALA A 28 -17.96 13.00 -9.21
N PRO A 29 -18.14 13.84 -10.25
CA PRO A 29 -17.15 14.84 -10.63
C PRO A 29 -16.73 15.72 -9.43
N GLY A 30 -15.42 15.93 -9.25
CA GLY A 30 -14.87 16.71 -8.15
C GLY A 30 -14.74 15.96 -6.82
N THR A 31 -15.03 14.65 -6.77
CA THR A 31 -14.83 13.84 -5.55
C THR A 31 -13.35 13.85 -5.14
N PRO A 32 -13.02 14.30 -3.92
CA PRO A 32 -11.65 14.22 -3.40
C PRO A 32 -11.19 12.77 -3.28
N TYR A 33 -9.88 12.55 -3.43
CA TYR A 33 -9.28 11.20 -3.43
C TYR A 33 -9.64 10.36 -2.18
N GLN A 34 -9.55 10.98 -1.00
CA GLN A 34 -9.90 10.39 0.30
C GLN A 34 -11.39 10.03 0.46
N HIS A 35 -12.25 10.48 -0.46
CA HIS A 35 -13.69 10.25 -0.46
C HIS A 35 -14.17 9.35 -1.59
N VAL A 36 -13.27 8.81 -2.43
CA VAL A 36 -13.62 7.94 -3.56
C VAL A 36 -14.45 6.72 -3.15
N PHE A 37 -14.19 6.15 -1.97
CA PHE A 37 -14.96 5.01 -1.43
C PHE A 37 -16.12 5.42 -0.51
N ARG A 38 -16.41 6.71 -0.39
CA ARG A 38 -17.52 7.19 0.43
C ARG A 38 -18.85 6.94 -0.27
N GLU A 39 -19.67 6.08 0.32
CA GLU A 39 -21.01 5.77 -0.20
C GLU A 39 -22.11 6.51 0.58
N PRO A 40 -23.23 6.86 -0.09
CA PRO A 40 -24.45 7.25 0.58
C PRO A 40 -25.01 6.09 1.42
N GLY A 41 -25.15 6.30 2.73
CA GLY A 41 -25.54 5.26 3.69
C GLY A 41 -24.35 4.78 4.52
N ARG A 42 -24.51 4.73 5.84
CA ARG A 42 -23.42 4.47 6.81
C ARG A 42 -22.96 3.00 6.77
N ARG A 43 -22.26 2.59 5.72
CA ARG A 43 -21.57 1.29 5.65
C ARG A 43 -20.22 1.37 6.38
N TRP A 44 -20.28 1.76 7.65
CA TRP A 44 -19.13 2.01 8.53
C TRP A 44 -18.23 0.80 8.72
N TRP A 45 -18.74 -0.41 8.44
CA TRP A 45 -17.99 -1.66 8.54
C TRP A 45 -17.00 -1.89 7.39
N ARG A 46 -17.15 -1.21 6.25
CA ARG A 46 -16.34 -1.48 5.05
C ARG A 46 -14.84 -1.23 5.22
N PRO A 47 -14.39 -0.15 5.90
CA PRO A 47 -12.97 0.01 6.23
C PRO A 47 -12.41 -1.16 7.03
N PHE A 48 -13.18 -1.68 7.99
CA PHE A 48 -12.77 -2.83 8.80
C PHE A 48 -12.73 -4.12 7.97
N ALA A 49 -13.70 -4.32 7.07
CA ALA A 49 -13.64 -5.42 6.11
C ALA A 49 -12.44 -5.29 5.16
N SER A 50 -12.11 -4.08 4.70
CA SER A 50 -10.91 -3.82 3.89
C SER A 50 -9.66 -4.19 4.66
N PHE A 51 -9.57 -3.82 5.94
CA PHE A 51 -8.44 -4.20 6.79
C PHE A 51 -8.34 -5.72 6.95
N GLY A 52 -9.47 -6.42 7.19
CA GLY A 52 -9.48 -7.87 7.30
C GLY A 52 -9.01 -8.57 6.02
N VAL A 53 -9.48 -8.11 4.86
CA VAL A 53 -9.03 -8.65 3.56
C VAL A 53 -7.56 -8.33 3.31
N PHE A 54 -7.12 -7.10 3.59
CA PHE A 54 -5.72 -6.69 3.48
C PHE A 54 -4.82 -7.61 4.31
N ALA A 55 -5.14 -7.79 5.59
CA ALA A 55 -4.38 -8.62 6.51
C ALA A 55 -4.33 -10.07 6.03
N ALA A 56 -5.45 -10.64 5.58
CA ALA A 56 -5.51 -12.01 5.09
C ALA A 56 -4.67 -12.22 3.82
N VAL A 57 -4.76 -11.30 2.85
CA VAL A 57 -4.00 -11.38 1.59
C VAL A 57 -2.51 -11.19 1.85
N TYR A 58 -2.14 -10.16 2.62
CA TYR A 58 -0.74 -9.87 2.94
C TYR A 58 -0.09 -11.02 3.72
N LEU A 59 -0.81 -11.55 4.73
CA LEU A 59 -0.34 -12.71 5.50
C LEU A 59 -0.21 -13.95 4.60
N GLY A 60 -1.18 -14.20 3.71
CA GLY A 60 -1.11 -15.31 2.76
C GLY A 60 0.10 -15.23 1.84
N ILE A 61 0.37 -14.06 1.26
CA ILE A 61 1.56 -13.82 0.43
C ILE A 61 2.84 -13.99 1.25
N SER A 62 2.88 -13.42 2.46
CA SER A 62 4.05 -13.50 3.35
C SER A 62 4.37 -14.93 3.75
N ILE A 63 3.36 -15.74 4.08
CA ILE A 63 3.52 -17.17 4.38
C ILE A 63 4.03 -17.91 3.14
N ALA A 64 3.43 -17.68 1.97
CA ALA A 64 3.87 -18.34 0.73
C ALA A 64 5.33 -18.00 0.40
N MET A 65 5.73 -16.73 0.52
CA MET A 65 7.11 -16.29 0.33
C MET A 65 8.05 -16.94 1.36
N GLY A 66 7.66 -16.98 2.63
CA GLY A 66 8.43 -17.63 3.70
C GLY A 66 8.62 -19.13 3.46
N LEU A 67 7.59 -19.82 2.97
CA LEU A 67 7.66 -21.24 2.60
C LEU A 67 8.61 -21.46 1.42
N VAL A 68 8.53 -20.64 0.38
CA VAL A 68 9.44 -20.71 -0.77
C VAL A 68 10.88 -20.45 -0.34
N LEU A 69 11.12 -19.41 0.47
CA LEU A 69 12.44 -19.10 1.01
C LEU A 69 12.97 -20.25 1.87
N GLY A 70 12.14 -20.82 2.75
CA GLY A 70 12.49 -21.97 3.57
C GLY A 70 12.86 -23.19 2.73
N LEU A 71 12.11 -23.48 1.66
CA LEU A 71 12.43 -24.57 0.74
C LEU A 71 13.76 -24.34 0.02
N VAL A 72 14.02 -23.12 -0.46
CA VAL A 72 15.30 -22.76 -1.09
C VAL A 72 16.47 -22.96 -0.13
N VAL A 73 16.31 -22.54 1.14
CA VAL A 73 17.33 -22.73 2.18
C VAL A 73 17.56 -24.22 2.45
N VAL A 74 16.51 -25.01 2.63
CA VAL A 74 16.63 -26.47 2.86
C VAL A 74 17.28 -27.17 1.68
N ALA A 75 16.90 -26.82 0.45
CA ALA A 75 17.50 -27.38 -0.76
C ALA A 75 18.98 -27.02 -0.87
N GLY A 76 19.33 -25.76 -0.60
CA GLY A 76 20.72 -25.29 -0.59
C GLY A 76 21.58 -26.01 0.46
N LEU A 77 21.07 -26.18 1.67
CA LEU A 77 21.73 -26.94 2.73
C LEU A 77 21.90 -28.42 2.37
N SER A 78 20.91 -29.04 1.75
CA SER A 78 20.95 -30.45 1.36
C SER A 78 21.93 -30.73 0.22
N ALA A 79 22.19 -29.73 -0.62
CA ALA A 79 23.14 -29.82 -1.74
C ALA A 79 24.56 -29.35 -1.36
N ALA A 80 24.74 -28.76 -0.18
CA ALA A 80 26.02 -28.21 0.25
C ALA A 80 27.01 -29.32 0.61
N PRO A 81 28.27 -29.27 0.13
CA PRO A 81 29.31 -30.21 0.54
C PRO A 81 29.62 -30.17 2.04
N ASP A 82 29.45 -29.00 2.66
CA ASP A 82 29.59 -28.79 4.11
C ASP A 82 28.44 -27.89 4.61
N PRO A 83 27.33 -28.49 5.08
CA PRO A 83 26.17 -27.74 5.58
C PRO A 83 26.45 -26.93 6.85
N GLU A 84 27.35 -27.38 7.73
CA GLU A 84 27.68 -26.68 8.97
C GLU A 84 28.45 -25.37 8.69
N ALA A 85 29.40 -25.42 7.75
CA ALA A 85 30.08 -24.22 7.26
C ALA A 85 29.10 -23.24 6.58
N LEU A 86 28.10 -23.74 5.86
CA LEU A 86 27.08 -22.90 5.24
C LEU A 86 26.23 -22.18 6.30
N VAL A 87 25.72 -22.90 7.31
CA VAL A 87 24.90 -22.30 8.38
C VAL A 87 25.68 -21.25 9.18
N THR A 88 26.94 -21.53 9.50
CA THR A 88 27.80 -20.59 10.25
C THR A 88 28.23 -19.38 9.42
N GLY A 89 28.34 -19.51 8.09
CA GLY A 89 28.66 -18.42 7.15
C GLY A 89 27.46 -17.60 6.66
N VAL A 90 26.24 -18.12 6.76
CA VAL A 90 24.99 -17.45 6.32
C VAL A 90 24.81 -16.10 7.03
N GLY A 91 25.18 -15.95 8.29
CA GLY A 91 25.08 -14.66 8.99
C GLY A 91 26.11 -13.61 8.56
N LEU A 92 27.14 -14.00 7.81
CA LEU A 92 28.35 -13.20 7.58
C LEU A 92 28.66 -12.93 6.10
N SER A 93 27.86 -13.47 5.17
CA SER A 93 28.15 -13.36 3.73
C SER A 93 27.44 -12.17 3.07
N GLY A 94 28.08 -11.55 2.08
CA GLY A 94 27.41 -10.55 1.24
C GLY A 94 26.17 -11.08 0.49
N TRP A 95 26.14 -12.38 0.16
CA TRP A 95 25.00 -13.01 -0.52
C TRP A 95 23.76 -13.13 0.35
N THR A 96 23.91 -13.24 1.67
CA THR A 96 22.76 -13.19 2.57
C THR A 96 22.21 -11.78 2.70
N SER A 97 23.06 -10.76 2.58
CA SER A 97 22.59 -9.36 2.45
C SER A 97 21.78 -9.15 1.16
N VAL A 98 22.20 -9.74 0.04
CA VAL A 98 21.41 -9.73 -1.22
C VAL A 98 20.04 -10.40 -1.02
N GLY A 99 20.02 -11.59 -0.44
CA GLY A 99 18.79 -12.32 -0.16
C GLY A 99 17.86 -11.58 0.79
N ALA A 100 18.40 -10.99 1.86
CA ALA A 100 17.65 -10.21 2.84
C ALA A 100 17.05 -8.95 2.22
N LEU A 101 17.83 -8.19 1.43
CA LEU A 101 17.34 -7.01 0.71
C LEU A 101 16.22 -7.38 -0.26
N LEU A 102 16.41 -8.45 -1.04
CA LEU A 102 15.39 -8.94 -1.97
C LEU A 102 14.11 -9.34 -1.23
N ALA A 103 14.22 -10.13 -0.16
CA ALA A 103 13.08 -10.58 0.61
C ALA A 103 12.31 -9.41 1.25
N MET A 104 13.03 -8.43 1.82
CA MET A 104 12.45 -7.22 2.39
C MET A 104 11.70 -6.42 1.33
N ASN A 105 12.33 -6.16 0.18
CA ASN A 105 11.71 -5.38 -0.89
C ASN A 105 10.47 -6.07 -1.47
N LEU A 106 10.51 -7.39 -1.64
CA LEU A 106 9.37 -8.16 -2.12
C LEU A 106 8.23 -8.21 -1.09
N ALA A 107 8.56 -8.31 0.20
CA ALA A 107 7.55 -8.27 1.26
C ALA A 107 6.81 -6.92 1.26
N LEU A 108 7.52 -5.81 1.12
CA LEU A 108 6.90 -4.48 1.02
C LEU A 108 6.17 -4.29 -0.31
N ALA A 109 6.71 -4.80 -1.42
CA ALA A 109 6.00 -4.80 -2.71
C ALA A 109 4.68 -5.59 -2.66
N ALA A 110 4.58 -6.61 -1.81
CA ALA A 110 3.35 -7.37 -1.61
C ALA A 110 2.20 -6.55 -0.98
N LEU A 111 2.49 -5.36 -0.43
CA LEU A 111 1.46 -4.40 -0.03
C LEU A 111 0.59 -3.97 -1.22
N ILE A 112 1.16 -3.87 -2.43
CA ILE A 112 0.45 -3.45 -3.65
C ILE A 112 -0.77 -4.35 -3.92
N PRO A 113 -0.61 -5.67 -4.19
CA PRO A 113 -1.76 -6.53 -4.44
C PRO A 113 -2.68 -6.63 -3.22
N SER A 114 -2.13 -6.62 -2.01
CA SER A 114 -2.91 -6.70 -0.77
C SER A 114 -3.90 -5.54 -0.63
N VAL A 115 -3.43 -4.31 -0.86
CA VAL A 115 -4.22 -3.10 -0.81
C VAL A 115 -5.25 -3.05 -1.95
N LEU A 116 -4.82 -3.38 -3.18
CA LEU A 116 -5.70 -3.39 -4.35
C LEU A 116 -6.89 -4.36 -4.16
N ILE A 117 -6.60 -5.58 -3.73
CA ILE A 117 -7.61 -6.62 -3.48
C ILE A 117 -8.51 -6.21 -2.31
N ALA A 118 -7.92 -5.71 -1.21
CA ALA A 118 -8.67 -5.26 -0.04
C ALA A 118 -9.73 -4.21 -0.38
N ASN A 119 -9.32 -3.15 -1.07
CA ASN A 119 -10.23 -2.10 -1.48
C ASN A 119 -11.25 -2.59 -2.50
N GLN A 120 -10.83 -3.40 -3.48
CA GLN A 120 -11.74 -3.94 -4.48
C GLN A 120 -12.83 -4.82 -3.87
N VAL A 121 -12.47 -5.71 -2.95
CA VAL A 121 -13.41 -6.64 -2.30
C VAL A 121 -14.31 -5.92 -1.30
N ALA A 122 -13.75 -5.10 -0.42
CA ALA A 122 -14.51 -4.47 0.66
C ALA A 122 -15.39 -3.32 0.17
N HIS A 123 -14.89 -2.49 -0.76
CA HIS A 123 -15.63 -1.34 -1.29
C HIS A 123 -16.38 -1.64 -2.58
N ARG A 124 -16.19 -2.83 -3.16
CA ARG A 124 -16.86 -3.28 -4.40
C ARG A 124 -16.67 -2.30 -5.55
N ARG A 125 -15.44 -1.75 -5.65
CA ARG A 125 -15.03 -0.76 -6.66
C ARG A 125 -13.82 -1.31 -7.43
N PRO A 126 -13.64 -0.94 -8.70
CA PRO A 126 -12.42 -1.31 -9.43
C PRO A 126 -11.15 -0.92 -8.66
N ALA A 127 -10.17 -1.82 -8.62
CA ALA A 127 -8.90 -1.63 -7.91
C ALA A 127 -8.19 -0.33 -8.28
N GLY A 128 -8.34 0.15 -9.53
CA GLY A 128 -7.69 1.35 -10.01
C GLY A 128 -8.12 2.66 -9.35
N TYR A 129 -9.22 2.65 -8.58
CA TYR A 129 -9.61 3.76 -7.71
C TYR A 129 -8.70 3.93 -6.49
N THR A 130 -7.87 2.93 -6.20
CA THR A 130 -6.88 3.01 -5.13
C THR A 130 -5.72 3.93 -5.49
N HIS A 131 -5.35 4.08 -6.75
CA HIS A 131 -4.24 4.96 -7.15
C HIS A 131 -4.68 6.18 -7.98
N SER A 132 -5.97 6.28 -8.33
CA SER A 132 -6.46 7.37 -9.15
C SER A 132 -7.96 7.60 -8.99
N VAL A 133 -8.37 8.85 -8.87
CA VAL A 133 -9.80 9.25 -8.93
C VAL A 133 -10.46 8.91 -10.27
N THR A 134 -9.68 8.67 -11.32
CA THR A 134 -10.18 8.27 -12.65
C THR A 134 -10.19 6.76 -12.86
N GLY A 135 -9.85 5.96 -11.83
CA GLY A 135 -9.85 4.49 -11.91
C GLY A 135 -8.74 3.87 -12.78
N ARG A 136 -7.80 4.67 -13.30
CA ARG A 136 -6.72 4.23 -14.20
C ARG A 136 -5.40 4.90 -13.87
N PHE A 137 -4.30 4.19 -14.14
CA PHE A 137 -2.96 4.73 -13.93
C PHE A 137 -2.68 5.83 -14.97
N ARG A 138 -2.12 6.95 -14.51
CA ARG A 138 -1.91 8.15 -15.34
C ARG A 138 -0.45 8.25 -15.74
N PHE A 139 -0.01 7.39 -16.66
CA PHE A 139 1.40 7.30 -17.10
C PHE A 139 1.99 8.66 -17.52
N GLY A 140 1.23 9.50 -18.22
CA GLY A 140 1.70 10.83 -18.61
C GLY A 140 2.00 11.72 -17.39
N TRP A 141 1.13 11.72 -16.38
CA TRP A 141 1.37 12.47 -15.14
C TRP A 141 2.52 11.89 -14.32
N PHE A 142 2.57 10.56 -14.21
CA PHE A 142 3.68 9.85 -13.57
C PHE A 142 5.01 10.23 -14.22
N GLY A 143 5.10 10.21 -15.55
CA GLY A 143 6.31 10.61 -16.28
C GLY A 143 6.73 12.06 -16.00
N ILE A 144 5.78 12.99 -15.96
CA ILE A 144 6.05 14.40 -15.64
C ILE A 144 6.59 14.53 -14.20
N VAL A 145 5.90 13.94 -13.22
CA VAL A 145 6.32 14.01 -11.80
C VAL A 145 7.69 13.37 -11.62
N THR A 146 7.93 12.20 -12.22
CA THR A 146 9.23 11.53 -12.19
C THR A 146 10.33 12.40 -12.82
N ALA A 147 10.07 13.00 -13.98
CA ALA A 147 11.05 13.85 -14.66
C ALA A 147 11.39 15.13 -13.86
N VAL A 148 10.45 15.66 -13.08
CA VAL A 148 10.66 16.84 -12.24
C VAL A 148 11.32 16.49 -10.91
N LEU A 149 10.85 15.46 -10.21
CA LEU A 149 11.33 15.14 -8.86
C LEU A 149 12.67 14.40 -8.86
N THR A 150 12.95 13.57 -9.87
CA THR A 150 14.24 12.84 -9.95
C THR A 150 15.46 13.77 -9.91
N PRO A 151 15.57 14.83 -10.75
CA PRO A 151 16.73 15.71 -10.70
C PRO A 151 16.83 16.50 -9.38
N ILE A 152 15.69 16.87 -8.78
CA ILE A 152 15.67 17.53 -7.46
C ILE A 152 16.21 16.59 -6.39
N TRP A 153 15.78 15.32 -6.41
CA TRP A 153 16.26 14.29 -5.50
C TRP A 153 17.74 14.00 -5.69
N LEU A 154 18.21 13.88 -6.93
CA LEU A 154 19.63 13.68 -7.23
C LEU A 154 20.46 14.86 -6.73
N LEU A 155 19.99 16.09 -6.92
CA LEU A 155 20.66 17.28 -6.39
C LEU A 155 20.75 17.25 -4.86
N TYR A 156 19.65 16.89 -4.18
CA TYR A 156 19.64 16.69 -2.73
C TYR A 156 20.69 15.65 -2.29
N VAL A 157 20.72 14.47 -2.93
CA VAL A 157 21.68 13.40 -2.62
C VAL A 157 23.12 13.89 -2.82
N VAL A 158 23.40 14.60 -3.92
CA VAL A 158 24.74 15.15 -4.19
C VAL A 158 25.13 16.19 -3.15
N ILE A 159 24.22 17.11 -2.79
CA ILE A 159 24.48 18.12 -1.75
C ILE A 159 24.75 17.45 -0.40
N ALA A 160 23.89 16.51 0.00
CA ALA A 160 24.04 15.77 1.26
C ALA A 160 25.41 15.07 1.33
N TRP A 161 25.85 14.47 0.22
CA TRP A 161 27.15 13.82 0.13
C TRP A 161 28.33 14.79 0.33
N PHE A 162 28.26 16.02 -0.18
CA PHE A 162 29.31 17.02 0.05
C PHE A 162 29.30 17.59 1.47
N LEU A 163 28.15 17.64 2.14
CA LEU A 163 28.01 18.15 3.50
C LEU A 163 28.47 17.14 4.55
N GLU A 164 28.20 15.86 4.31
CA GLU A 164 28.62 14.75 5.18
C GLU A 164 29.32 13.68 4.34
N PRO A 165 30.62 13.88 4.03
CA PRO A 165 31.36 12.94 3.20
C PRO A 165 31.49 11.59 3.90
N VAL A 166 30.67 10.63 3.48
CA VAL A 166 30.85 9.24 3.88
C VAL A 166 32.02 8.68 3.06
N PRO A 167 33.06 8.11 3.69
CA PRO A 167 34.15 7.50 2.94
C PRO A 167 33.59 6.37 2.07
N LEU A 168 33.64 6.58 0.76
CA LEU A 168 33.18 5.60 -0.23
C LEU A 168 34.09 4.37 -0.14
N PHE A 169 33.51 3.17 -0.30
CA PHE A 169 34.24 1.91 -0.46
C PHE A 169 35.07 1.44 0.75
N THR A 170 34.74 1.86 1.98
CA THR A 170 35.42 1.35 3.18
C THR A 170 35.21 -0.16 3.35
N HIS A 171 34.07 -0.69 2.93
CA HIS A 171 33.76 -2.12 2.82
C HIS A 171 33.19 -2.41 1.43
N VAL A 172 34.03 -2.93 0.53
CA VAL A 172 33.59 -3.36 -0.81
C VAL A 172 33.42 -4.86 -0.79
N GLU A 173 32.17 -5.30 -0.95
CA GLU A 173 31.87 -6.71 -1.21
C GLU A 173 32.50 -7.16 -2.53
N SER A 174 32.54 -8.48 -2.76
CA SER A 174 32.97 -8.98 -4.08
C SER A 174 32.17 -8.34 -5.23
N LEU A 175 32.78 -8.22 -6.41
CA LEU A 175 32.13 -7.61 -7.59
C LEU A 175 30.76 -8.27 -7.88
N GLY A 176 30.66 -9.60 -7.72
CA GLY A 176 29.42 -10.35 -7.93
C GLY A 176 28.33 -9.96 -6.94
N VAL A 177 28.65 -9.87 -5.64
CA VAL A 177 27.69 -9.43 -4.61
C VAL A 177 27.27 -7.99 -4.84
N THR A 178 28.22 -7.10 -5.10
CA THR A 178 27.92 -5.68 -5.36
C THR A 178 27.00 -5.51 -6.56
N ALA A 179 27.28 -6.20 -7.68
CA ALA A 179 26.42 -6.18 -8.86
C ALA A 179 25.02 -6.75 -8.55
N ALA A 180 24.92 -7.80 -7.73
CA ALA A 180 23.65 -8.37 -7.32
C ALA A 180 22.83 -7.40 -6.43
N LEU A 181 23.47 -6.72 -5.48
CA LEU A 181 22.82 -5.70 -4.64
C LEU A 181 22.28 -4.55 -5.49
N ILE A 182 23.07 -4.05 -6.44
CA ILE A 182 22.64 -3.00 -7.38
C ILE A 182 21.45 -3.49 -8.20
N ALA A 183 21.51 -4.71 -8.74
CA ALA A 183 20.42 -5.28 -9.53
C ALA A 183 19.13 -5.41 -8.69
N VAL A 184 19.21 -5.97 -7.48
CA VAL A 184 18.06 -6.06 -6.57
C VAL A 184 17.50 -4.68 -6.27
N CYS A 185 18.35 -3.70 -5.96
CA CYS A 185 17.91 -2.34 -5.68
C CYS A 185 17.16 -1.72 -6.87
N LEU A 186 17.75 -1.76 -8.08
CA LEU A 186 17.11 -1.18 -9.27
C LEU A 186 15.81 -1.88 -9.66
N LEU A 187 15.70 -3.19 -9.44
CA LEU A 187 14.54 -3.97 -9.85
C LEU A 187 13.40 -3.98 -8.82
N THR A 188 13.71 -3.92 -7.53
CA THR A 188 12.73 -4.19 -6.48
C THR A 188 12.48 -3.02 -5.54
N THR A 189 13.44 -2.11 -5.34
CA THR A 189 13.22 -0.90 -4.52
C THR A 189 12.09 -0.01 -5.08
N PRO A 190 11.95 0.20 -6.41
CA PRO A 190 10.80 0.94 -6.93
C PRO A 190 9.45 0.27 -6.61
N LEU A 191 9.40 -1.07 -6.56
CA LEU A 191 8.20 -1.81 -6.18
C LEU A 191 7.94 -1.74 -4.67
N GLN A 192 8.99 -1.79 -3.86
CA GLN A 192 8.91 -1.58 -2.41
C GLN A 192 8.38 -0.18 -2.07
N ALA A 193 8.95 0.86 -2.68
CA ALA A 193 8.48 2.24 -2.53
C ALA A 193 7.03 2.40 -2.98
N ALA A 194 6.63 1.75 -4.09
CA ALA A 194 5.23 1.72 -4.50
C ALA A 194 4.35 0.98 -3.49
N GLY A 195 4.79 -0.13 -2.91
CA GLY A 195 4.05 -0.83 -1.85
C GLY A 195 3.77 0.05 -0.64
N GLU A 196 4.78 0.77 -0.17
CA GLU A 196 4.64 1.75 0.90
C GLU A 196 3.65 2.86 0.51
N GLU A 197 3.79 3.45 -0.67
CA GLU A 197 2.88 4.48 -1.19
C GLU A 197 1.42 3.99 -1.20
N TYR A 198 1.17 2.79 -1.72
CA TYR A 198 -0.16 2.20 -1.78
C TYR A 198 -0.76 1.96 -0.40
N PHE A 199 0.04 1.57 0.59
CA PHE A 199 -0.45 1.33 1.95
C PHE A 199 -0.67 2.65 2.71
N PHE A 200 0.38 3.47 2.81
CA PHE A 200 0.44 4.66 3.64
C PHE A 200 -0.39 5.82 3.07
N ARG A 201 -0.24 6.11 1.77
CA ARG A 201 -0.95 7.21 1.11
C ARG A 201 -2.20 6.79 0.37
N GLY A 202 -2.31 5.50 0.03
CA GLY A 202 -3.51 4.96 -0.58
C GLY A 202 -4.51 4.44 0.44
N TRP A 203 -4.22 3.27 0.99
CA TRP A 203 -5.14 2.50 1.80
C TRP A 203 -5.55 3.23 3.08
N LEU A 204 -4.60 3.78 3.86
CA LEU A 204 -4.92 4.52 5.10
C LEU A 204 -5.74 5.77 4.81
N VAL A 205 -5.33 6.59 3.83
CA VAL A 205 -6.04 7.82 3.46
C VAL A 205 -7.47 7.55 3.06
N GLN A 206 -7.70 6.55 2.22
CA GLN A 206 -9.05 6.24 1.75
C GLN A 206 -9.90 5.55 2.84
N ASN A 207 -9.36 4.61 3.61
CA ASN A 207 -10.13 3.83 4.59
C ASN A 207 -10.38 4.57 5.92
N ILE A 208 -9.52 5.52 6.31
CA ILE A 208 -9.79 6.43 7.43
C ILE A 208 -10.63 7.61 6.95
N GLY A 209 -10.25 8.22 5.81
CA GLY A 209 -10.90 9.41 5.26
C GLY A 209 -12.37 9.20 4.92
N VAL A 210 -12.77 7.98 4.54
CA VAL A 210 -14.17 7.63 4.24
C VAL A 210 -15.11 7.85 5.44
N ALA A 211 -14.63 7.74 6.67
CA ALA A 211 -15.44 7.97 7.87
C ALA A 211 -15.66 9.48 8.16
N ILE A 212 -14.81 10.35 7.61
CA ILE A 212 -14.72 11.76 7.97
C ILE A 212 -15.44 12.62 6.91
N PRO A 213 -16.53 13.36 7.25
CA PRO A 213 -17.29 14.10 6.25
C PRO A 213 -16.56 15.32 5.66
N ARG A 214 -15.72 15.99 6.46
CA ARG A 214 -15.02 17.21 6.03
C ARG A 214 -13.79 16.83 5.20
N PRO A 215 -13.69 17.20 3.91
CA PRO A 215 -12.61 16.75 3.03
C PRO A 215 -11.20 17.04 3.56
N VAL A 216 -10.97 18.23 4.09
CA VAL A 216 -9.65 18.62 4.64
C VAL A 216 -9.29 17.75 5.85
N VAL A 217 -10.23 17.53 6.76
CA VAL A 217 -10.02 16.67 7.94
C VAL A 217 -9.82 15.21 7.52
N ALA A 218 -10.55 14.76 6.49
CA ALA A 218 -10.43 13.43 5.90
C ALA A 218 -9.09 13.19 5.19
N LEU A 219 -8.34 14.24 4.89
CA LEU A 219 -6.98 14.16 4.38
C LEU A 219 -5.97 14.25 5.54
N VAL A 220 -6.06 15.29 6.36
CA VAL A 220 -5.08 15.56 7.42
C VAL A 220 -4.98 14.44 8.45
N VAL A 221 -6.12 13.91 8.92
CA VAL A 221 -6.14 12.86 9.95
C VAL A 221 -5.40 11.60 9.49
N PRO A 222 -5.75 10.97 8.35
CA PRO A 222 -4.98 9.82 7.90
C PRO A 222 -3.54 10.13 7.56
N THR A 223 -3.20 11.33 7.05
CA THR A 223 -1.80 11.69 6.78
C THR A 223 -0.98 11.71 8.07
N VAL A 224 -1.52 12.26 9.15
CA VAL A 224 -0.85 12.24 10.47
C VAL A 224 -0.72 10.81 11.00
N VAL A 225 -1.75 9.99 10.86
CA VAL A 225 -1.71 8.57 11.25
C VAL A 225 -0.66 7.80 10.43
N SER A 226 -0.61 8.04 9.12
CA SER A 226 0.35 7.47 8.19
C SER A 226 1.78 7.80 8.61
N ALA A 227 2.08 9.09 8.81
CA ALA A 227 3.38 9.56 9.25
C ALA A 227 3.81 8.94 10.60
N GLY A 228 2.89 8.86 11.56
CA GLY A 228 3.15 8.21 12.85
C GLY A 228 3.45 6.72 12.73
N LEU A 229 2.64 5.99 11.95
CA LEU A 229 2.86 4.56 11.71
C LEU A 229 4.16 4.29 10.95
N PHE A 230 4.49 5.15 9.97
CA PHE A 230 5.72 5.06 9.21
C PHE A 230 6.94 5.30 10.12
N ALA A 231 6.90 6.32 10.99
CA ALA A 231 7.95 6.57 11.98
C ALA A 231 8.14 5.40 12.97
N LEU A 232 7.02 4.84 13.47
CA LEU A 232 7.04 3.66 14.34
C LEU A 232 7.66 2.43 13.65
N ALA A 233 7.36 2.22 12.37
CA ALA A 233 7.94 1.12 11.59
C ALA A 233 9.46 1.24 11.43
N HIS A 234 9.99 2.47 11.51
CA HIS A 234 11.43 2.76 11.46
C HIS A 234 12.07 2.81 12.86
N GLY A 235 11.31 2.58 13.94
CA GLY A 235 11.81 2.44 15.30
C GLY A 235 12.34 3.72 15.96
N SER A 236 12.05 4.90 15.38
CA SER A 236 12.55 6.18 15.89
C SER A 236 11.44 7.05 16.47
N PHE A 237 11.69 7.59 17.67
CA PHE A 237 10.86 8.63 18.30
C PHE A 237 11.54 10.01 18.27
N ASP A 238 12.69 10.13 17.61
CA ASP A 238 13.38 11.41 17.48
C ASP A 238 12.53 12.38 16.65
N PRO A 239 12.25 13.61 17.14
CA PRO A 239 11.40 14.56 16.44
C PRO A 239 11.89 14.93 15.03
N TRP A 240 13.20 14.98 14.80
CA TRP A 240 13.75 15.31 13.49
C TRP A 240 13.62 14.15 12.52
N ILE A 241 13.82 12.91 12.99
CA ILE A 241 13.56 11.71 12.21
C ILE A 241 12.05 11.59 11.92
N ILE A 242 11.18 11.87 12.88
CA ILE A 242 9.73 11.89 12.65
C ILE A 242 9.37 12.92 11.58
N VAL A 243 9.92 14.14 11.64
CA VAL A 243 9.65 15.19 10.64
C VAL A 243 10.16 14.78 9.26
N SER A 244 11.38 14.21 9.17
CA SER A 244 11.92 13.75 7.89
C SER A 244 11.11 12.59 7.32
N LEU A 245 10.73 11.63 8.15
CA LEU A 245 9.91 10.48 7.77
C LEU A 245 8.49 10.91 7.38
N ALA A 246 7.90 11.87 8.09
CA ALA A 246 6.59 12.43 7.76
C ALA A 246 6.59 13.15 6.42
N ALA A 247 7.69 13.84 6.06
CA ALA A 247 7.85 14.43 4.74
C ALA A 247 7.93 13.37 3.62
N MET A 248 8.36 12.15 3.97
CA MET A 248 8.43 11.00 3.08
C MET A 248 7.20 10.08 3.16
N ALA A 249 6.24 10.32 4.06
CA ALA A 249 5.02 9.51 4.31
C ALA A 249 3.69 10.15 3.88
#